data_AF-A0A950JR56-F1
#
_entry.id   AF-A0A950JR56-F1
#
_cell.length_a   1.000
_cell.length_b   1.000
_cell.length_c   1.000
_cell.angle_alpha   90.00
_cell.angle_beta   90.00
_cell.angle_gamma   90.00
#
_symmetry.space_group_name_H-M   'P 1'
#
loop_
_entity.id
_entity.type
_entity.pdbx_description
1 polymer ?
#
loop_
_entity_poly.entity_id
_entity_poly.type
_entity_poly.pdbx_seq_one_letter_code
_entity_poly.pdbx_strand_id
1 'polypeptide(L)'
;MAAKRFTERLHKGYAQVMELSGAPLAEEKSRYQRIRIFDTVANGRVLTLDDIVQITTRDESAYAEMLTHLPMLEHGRVQRVMIVGGG
;
A
#
# COMPACT_ATOMS: atom_id res chain seq x y z
N MET A 1 13.42 -11.97 -21.34
CA MET A 1 12.02 -11.60 -21.03
C MET A 1 12.04 -10.17 -20.51
N ALA A 2 11.27 -9.25 -21.09
CA ALA A 2 11.20 -7.89 -20.53
C ALA A 2 10.62 -7.96 -19.11
N ALA A 3 11.25 -7.30 -18.14
CA ALA A 3 10.73 -7.23 -16.78
C ALA A 3 9.34 -6.59 -16.80
N LYS A 4 8.35 -7.25 -16.19
CA LYS A 4 7.00 -6.69 -16.07
C LYS A 4 7.05 -5.49 -15.12
N ARG A 5 6.29 -4.45 -15.45
CA ARG A 5 6.23 -3.20 -14.67
C ARG A 5 4.80 -2.92 -14.25
N PHE A 6 4.64 -2.40 -13.04
CA PHE A 6 3.40 -1.79 -12.56
C PHE A 6 3.56 -0.28 -12.64
N THR A 7 2.53 0.43 -13.10
CA THR A 7 2.53 1.89 -13.21
C THR A 7 1.30 2.42 -12.50
N GLU A 8 1.51 3.17 -11.41
CA GLU A 8 0.46 3.92 -10.75
C GLU A 8 0.46 5.36 -11.28
N ARG A 9 -0.72 5.88 -11.61
CA ARG A 9 -0.90 7.26 -12.05
C ARG A 9 -1.88 7.98 -11.14
N LEU A 10 -1.35 8.79 -10.22
CA LEU A 10 -2.16 9.60 -9.30
C LEU A 10 -2.65 10.90 -9.93
N HIS A 11 -1.82 11.54 -10.76
CA HIS A 11 -2.11 12.85 -11.35
C HIS A 11 -1.71 12.91 -12.82
N LYS A 12 -2.25 13.88 -13.56
CA LYS A 12 -1.85 14.13 -14.95
C LYS A 12 -0.36 14.50 -14.99
N GLY A 13 0.41 13.77 -15.80
CA GLY A 13 1.85 14.01 -15.95
C GLY A 13 2.74 13.43 -14.85
N TYR A 14 2.17 12.79 -13.82
CA TYR A 14 2.93 12.17 -12.73
C TYR A 14 2.55 10.70 -12.58
N ALA A 15 3.54 9.82 -12.51
CA ALA A 15 3.35 8.40 -12.29
C ALA A 15 4.56 7.80 -11.56
N GLN A 16 4.31 6.80 -10.74
CA GLN A 16 5.37 5.94 -10.20
C GLN A 16 5.35 4.59 -10.90
N VAL A 17 6.53 4.02 -11.12
CA VAL A 17 6.72 2.76 -11.83
C VAL A 17 7.53 1.82 -10.96
N MET A 18 7.04 0.60 -10.77
CA MET A 18 7.70 -0.44 -10.00
C MET A 18 8.01 -1.64 -10.90
N GLU A 19 9.21 -2.19 -10.76
CA GLU A 19 9.60 -3.43 -11.42
C GLU A 19 9.12 -4.62 -10.61
N LEU A 20 8.41 -5.55 -11.27
CA LEU A 20 7.88 -6.74 -10.62
C LEU A 20 8.97 -7.81 -10.54
N SER A 21 9.07 -8.46 -9.38
CA SER A 21 9.96 -9.61 -9.16
C SER A 21 9.42 -10.91 -9.76
N GLY A 22 8.14 -10.95 -10.11
CA GLY A 22 7.48 -12.15 -10.62
C GLY A 22 6.05 -11.92 -11.08
N ALA A 23 5.28 -13.00 -11.17
CA ALA A 23 3.84 -12.91 -11.41
C ALA A 23 3.11 -12.35 -10.17
N PRO A 24 1.96 -11.65 -10.35
CA PRO A 24 1.11 -11.26 -9.22
C PRO A 24 0.73 -12.46 -8.35
N LEU A 25 0.67 -12.25 -7.05
CA LEU A 25 0.35 -13.27 -6.06
C LEU A 25 -1.16 -13.44 -5.88
N ALA A 26 -1.88 -12.33 -5.98
CA ALA A 26 -3.34 -12.31 -5.92
C ALA A 26 -3.88 -11.17 -6.77
N GLU A 27 -5.02 -11.42 -7.40
CA GLU A 27 -5.80 -10.40 -8.08
C GLU A 27 -7.28 -10.76 -7.98
N GLU A 28 -8.06 -9.88 -7.35
CA GLU A 28 -9.49 -10.08 -7.13
C GLU A 28 -10.26 -8.78 -7.34
N LYS A 29 -11.48 -8.88 -7.88
CA LYS A 29 -12.43 -7.76 -7.90
C LYS A 29 -13.52 -8.05 -6.87
N SER A 30 -13.52 -7.28 -5.79
CA SER A 30 -14.61 -7.30 -4.81
C SER A 30 -15.79 -6.43 -5.28
N ARG A 31 -16.86 -6.40 -4.48
CA ARG A 31 -17.98 -5.45 -4.67
C ARG A 31 -17.52 -3.98 -4.66
N TYR A 32 -16.44 -3.67 -3.96
CA TYR A 32 -16.02 -2.28 -3.71
C TYR A 32 -14.86 -1.84 -4.60
N GLN A 33 -13.85 -2.70 -4.77
CA GLN A 33 -12.55 -2.33 -5.35
C GLN A 33 -11.79 -3.54 -5.89
N ARG A 34 -10.86 -3.29 -6.81
CA ARG A 34 -9.91 -4.27 -7.35
C ARG A 34 -8.73 -4.37 -6.38
N ILE A 35 -8.49 -5.56 -5.86
CA ILE A 35 -7.41 -5.86 -4.92
C ILE A 35 -6.32 -6.60 -5.68
N ARG A 36 -5.07 -6.16 -5.57
CA ARG A 36 -3.93 -6.93 -6.08
C ARG A 36 -2.77 -6.91 -5.12
N ILE A 37 -2.09 -8.04 -5.07
CA ILE A 37 -0.87 -8.24 -4.30
C ILE A 37 0.21 -8.77 -5.24
N PHE A 38 1.38 -8.14 -5.23
CA PHE A 38 2.52 -8.55 -6.04
C PHE A 38 3.84 -8.16 -5.38
N ASP A 39 4.92 -8.86 -5.74
CA ASP A 39 6.26 -8.56 -5.24
C ASP A 39 7.03 -7.71 -6.26
N THR A 40 7.81 -6.77 -5.76
CA THR A 40 8.64 -5.84 -6.53
C THR A 40 10.11 -5.96 -6.17
N VAL A 41 10.98 -5.55 -7.09
CA VAL A 41 12.44 -5.67 -6.90
C VAL A 41 12.93 -4.77 -5.76
N ALA A 42 12.37 -3.57 -5.64
CA ALA A 42 12.85 -2.54 -4.73
C ALA A 42 11.96 -2.32 -3.49
N ASN A 43 10.66 -2.62 -3.53
CA ASN A 43 9.71 -2.25 -2.46
C ASN A 43 9.16 -3.46 -1.69
N GLY A 44 9.62 -4.67 -2.01
CA GLY A 44 9.06 -5.89 -1.44
C GLY A 44 7.63 -6.13 -1.95
N ARG A 45 6.76 -6.61 -1.07
CA ARG A 45 5.36 -6.90 -1.41
C ARG A 45 4.52 -5.63 -1.37
N VAL A 46 3.69 -5.46 -2.39
CA VAL A 46 2.85 -4.28 -2.58
C VAL A 46 1.39 -4.70 -2.60
N LEU A 47 0.56 -3.99 -1.82
CA LEU A 47 -0.90 -4.03 -1.90
C LEU A 47 -1.38 -2.83 -2.71
N THR A 48 -2.21 -3.09 -3.73
CA THR A 48 -2.93 -2.03 -4.45
C THR A 48 -4.43 -2.22 -4.36
N LEU A 49 -5.16 -1.11 -4.26
CA LEU A 49 -6.60 -1.03 -4.37
C LEU A 49 -6.94 -0.10 -5.53
N ASP A 50 -7.71 -0.60 -6.51
CA ASP A 50 -8.05 0.10 -7.76
C ASP A 50 -6.84 0.77 -8.43
N ASP A 51 -5.77 -0.02 -8.57
CA ASP A 51 -4.51 0.40 -9.19
C ASP A 51 -3.74 1.50 -8.43
N ILE A 52 -4.10 1.80 -7.17
CA ILE A 52 -3.39 2.72 -6.27
C ILE A 52 -2.69 1.94 -5.16
N VAL A 53 -1.40 2.20 -4.94
CA VAL A 53 -0.58 1.64 -3.87
C VAL A 53 -1.15 2.05 -2.52
N GLN A 54 -1.40 1.08 -1.67
CA GLN A 54 -1.82 1.32 -0.29
C GLN A 54 -0.62 1.27 0.64
N ILE A 55 0.15 0.19 0.58
CA ILE A 55 1.34 -0.04 1.41
C ILE A 55 2.36 -0.93 0.68
N THR A 56 3.62 -0.82 1.08
CA THR A 56 4.68 -1.75 0.70
C THR A 56 5.36 -2.32 1.95
N THR A 57 5.79 -3.58 1.92
CA THR A 57 6.47 -4.17 3.08
C THR A 57 7.82 -3.52 3.40
N ARG A 58 8.37 -2.72 2.49
CA ARG A 58 9.64 -2.01 2.73
C ARG A 58 9.47 -0.79 3.63
N ASP A 59 8.32 -0.12 3.59
CA ASP A 59 8.14 1.22 4.18
C ASP A 59 6.81 1.44 4.91
N GLU A 60 5.93 0.44 5.00
CA GLU A 60 4.62 0.58 5.66
C GLU A 60 4.70 1.10 7.10
N SER A 61 5.76 0.73 7.84
CA SER A 61 5.94 1.18 9.23
C SER A 61 6.04 2.69 9.33
N ALA A 62 6.64 3.38 8.35
CA ALA A 62 6.74 4.83 8.37
C ALA A 62 5.35 5.51 8.32
N TYR A 63 4.41 4.91 7.59
CA TYR A 63 3.02 5.37 7.55
C TYR A 63 2.27 4.98 8.84
N ALA A 64 2.34 3.71 9.23
CA ALA A 64 1.59 3.18 10.36
C ALA A 64 2.02 3.81 11.70
N GLU A 65 3.34 3.98 11.92
CA GLU A 65 3.89 4.60 13.12
C GLU A 65 3.48 6.06 13.23
N MET A 66 3.57 6.84 12.14
CA MET A 66 3.19 8.26 12.16
C MET A 66 1.69 8.44 12.35
N LEU A 67 0.87 7.59 11.73
CA LEU A 67 -0.58 7.62 11.91
C LEU A 67 -1.01 7.23 13.33
N THR A 68 -0.29 6.30 13.95
CA THR A 68 -0.69 5.69 15.23
C THR A 68 -0.03 6.37 16.43
N HIS A 69 1.30 6.48 16.44
CA HIS A 69 2.04 6.89 17.63
C HIS A 69 1.89 8.38 17.93
N LEU A 70 1.83 9.25 16.91
CA LEU A 70 1.63 10.68 17.13
C LEU A 70 0.37 10.99 17.95
N PRO A 71 -0.86 10.59 17.54
CA PRO A 71 -2.05 10.90 18.33
C PRO A 71 -2.08 10.14 19.67
N MET A 72 -1.50 8.94 19.74
CA MET A 72 -1.45 8.18 21.00
C MET A 72 -0.57 8.85 22.05
N LEU A 73 0.61 9.30 21.64
CA LEU A 73 1.56 9.97 22.53
C LEU A 73 1.03 11.34 22.96
N GLU A 74 0.42 12.11 22.05
CA GLU A 74 -0.19 13.40 22.37
C GLU A 74 -1.33 13.26 23.38
N HIS A 75 -2.19 12.25 23.22
CA HIS A 75 -3.28 12.02 24.17
C HIS A 75 -2.79 11.47 25.53
N GLY A 76 -1.66 10.75 25.57
CA GLY A 76 -0.96 10.31 26.79
C GLY A 76 -1.64 9.22 27.63
N ARG A 77 -2.94 8.97 27.47
CA ARG A 77 -3.71 7.96 28.23
C ARG A 77 -4.84 7.32 27.41
N VAL A 78 -4.54 6.88 26.19
CA VAL A 78 -5.54 6.30 25.29
C VAL A 78 -6.08 4.99 25.88
N GLN A 79 -7.41 4.87 26.01
CA GLN A 79 -8.07 3.67 26.55
C GLN A 79 -9.05 3.01 25.58
N ARG A 80 -9.58 3.77 24.61
CA ARG A 80 -10.50 3.28 23.58
C ARG A 80 -10.16 3.95 22.26
N VAL A 81 -10.06 3.15 21.20
CA VAL A 81 -9.68 3.60 19.85
C VAL A 81 -10.69 3.06 18.86
N MET A 82 -11.04 3.88 17.87
CA MET A 82 -11.81 3.47 16.68
C MET A 82 -10.93 3.71 15.45
N ILE A 83 -10.66 2.65 14.69
CA ILE A 83 -9.97 2.73 13.40
C ILE A 83 -11.04 2.52 12.33
N VAL A 84 -11.11 3.43 11.35
CA VAL A 84 -12.02 3.34 10.22
C VAL A 84 -11.17 3.16 8.97
N GLY A 85 -11.39 2.06 8.25
CA GLY A 85 -10.47 1.62 7.19
C GLY A 85 -9.29 0.85 7.77
N GLY A 86 -8.11 0.95 7.14
CA GLY A 86 -6.89 0.26 7.58
C GLY A 86 -6.94 -1.27 7.45
N GLY A 87 -7.80 -1.78 6.55
CA GLY A 87 -7.87 -3.20 6.21
C GLY A 87 -6.77 -3.66 5.27
#